data_AF-A0A954BCU8-F1
#
_entry.id   AF-A0A954BCU8-F1
#
_cell.length_a   1.000
_cell.length_b   1.000
_cell.length_c   1.000
_cell.angle_alpha   90.00
_cell.angle_beta   90.00
_cell.angle_gamma   90.00
#
_symmetry.space_group_name_H-M   'P 1'
#
loop_
_entity.id
_entity.type
_entity.pdbx_description
1 polymer ?
#
loop_
_entity_poly.entity_id
_entity_poly.type
_entity_poly.pdbx_seq_one_letter_code
_entity_poly.pdbx_strand_id
1 'polypeptide(L)'
;GVVTGTEFRFGKGRSGDAEGLKALCEAAGIEVLLVTPTTDGPDGEKVGSTAIRTAISEGDVRSAAEMLGRPWVVEGEVITGQKLGRTIGFPTANMTLGELVEP
;
A
#
# COMPACT_ATOMS: atom_id res chain seq x y z
N GLY A 1 -6.55 19.92 -13.73
CA GLY A 1 -5.15 19.50 -13.86
C GLY A 1 -5.02 18.03 -13.54
N VAL A 2 -3.80 17.51 -13.62
CA VAL A 2 -3.41 16.13 -13.29
C VAL A 2 -2.39 16.18 -12.14
N VAL A 3 -2.48 15.25 -11.19
CA VAL A 3 -1.51 15.13 -10.09
C VAL A 3 -0.92 13.74 -10.10
N THR A 4 0.40 13.62 -10.15
CA THR A 4 1.09 12.32 -10.10
C THR A 4 2.37 12.41 -9.28
N GLY A 5 2.94 11.26 -8.91
CA GLY A 5 4.29 11.20 -8.37
C GLY A 5 5.35 11.51 -9.44
N THR A 6 6.50 12.02 -9.03
CA THR A 6 7.66 12.24 -9.93
C THR A 6 8.19 10.94 -10.55
N GLU A 7 7.95 9.79 -9.92
CA GLU A 7 8.36 8.47 -10.41
C GLU A 7 7.31 7.79 -11.30
N PHE A 8 6.21 8.47 -11.61
CA PHE A 8 5.13 7.92 -12.41
C PHE A 8 5.62 7.52 -13.81
N ARG A 9 5.17 6.35 -14.28
CA ARG A 9 5.45 5.82 -15.63
C ARG A 9 4.15 5.38 -16.29
N PHE A 10 4.05 5.60 -17.60
CA PHE A 10 2.86 5.24 -18.39
C PHE A 10 3.26 4.78 -19.80
N GLY A 11 2.27 4.40 -20.61
CA GLY A 11 2.48 3.92 -21.97
C GLY A 11 3.03 2.48 -22.04
N LYS A 12 3.07 1.96 -23.27
CA LYS A 12 3.51 0.58 -23.51
C LYS A 12 4.96 0.40 -23.08
N GLY A 13 5.21 -0.56 -22.19
CA GLY A 13 6.56 -0.83 -21.70
C GLY A 13 7.15 0.30 -20.84
N ARG A 14 6.31 1.11 -20.18
CA ARG A 14 6.75 2.24 -19.33
C ARG A 14 7.53 3.31 -20.10
N SER A 15 7.20 3.47 -21.39
CA SER A 15 7.90 4.38 -22.30
C SER A 15 7.71 5.86 -21.97
N GLY A 16 6.64 6.22 -21.27
CA GLY A 16 6.37 7.58 -20.79
C GLY A 16 6.69 7.74 -19.31
N ASP A 17 6.99 8.96 -18.90
CA ASP A 17 7.29 9.35 -17.51
C ASP A 17 6.60 10.63 -17.09
N ALA A 18 6.77 11.03 -15.82
CA ALA A 18 6.11 12.19 -15.24
C ALA A 18 6.39 13.50 -16.03
N GLU A 19 7.61 13.69 -16.53
CA GLU A 19 7.96 14.84 -17.37
C GLU A 19 7.31 14.76 -18.76
N GLY A 20 7.29 13.58 -19.38
CA GLY A 20 6.56 13.35 -20.62
C GLY A 20 5.06 13.60 -20.49
N LEU A 21 4.46 13.19 -19.36
CA LEU A 21 3.06 13.49 -19.05
C LEU A 21 2.85 15.01 -18.94
N LYS A 22 3.72 15.71 -18.23
CA LYS A 22 3.66 17.16 -18.08
C LYS A 22 3.72 17.86 -19.44
N ALA A 23 4.67 17.51 -20.31
CA ALA A 23 4.79 18.10 -21.64
C ALA A 23 3.54 17.86 -22.52
N LEU A 24 2.98 16.63 -22.47
CA LEU A 24 1.75 16.31 -23.19
C LEU A 24 0.55 17.11 -22.69
N CYS A 25 0.41 17.27 -21.38
CA CYS A 25 -0.66 18.03 -20.77
C CYS A 25 -0.51 19.53 -21.01
N GLU A 26 0.70 20.09 -20.92
CA GLU A 26 0.99 21.50 -21.22
C GLU A 26 0.58 21.86 -22.66
N ALA A 27 0.91 21.01 -23.63
CA ALA A 27 0.49 21.20 -25.03
C ALA A 27 -1.04 21.20 -25.20
N ALA A 28 -1.77 20.58 -24.28
CA ALA A 28 -3.24 20.54 -24.25
C ALA A 28 -3.86 21.60 -23.33
N GLY A 29 -3.07 22.49 -22.70
CA GLY A 29 -3.56 23.48 -21.74
C GLY A 29 -4.01 22.88 -20.40
N ILE A 30 -3.51 21.70 -20.05
CA ILE A 30 -3.82 21.00 -18.80
C ILE A 30 -2.66 21.17 -17.82
N GLU A 31 -2.93 21.76 -16.65
CA GLU A 31 -1.95 21.89 -15.58
C GLU A 31 -1.57 20.52 -14.99
N VAL A 32 -0.29 20.32 -14.69
CA VAL A 32 0.22 19.10 -14.04
C VAL A 32 1.02 19.45 -12.79
N LEU A 33 0.68 18.81 -11.68
CA LEU A 33 1.43 18.88 -10.42
C LEU A 33 2.15 17.55 -10.18
N LEU A 34 3.47 17.62 -10.10
CA LEU A 34 4.31 16.47 -9.76
C LEU A 34 4.68 16.52 -8.28
N VAL A 35 4.34 15.46 -7.55
CA VAL A 35 4.58 15.34 -6.10
C VAL A 35 5.75 14.40 -5.86
N THR A 36 6.74 14.85 -5.08
CA THR A 36 7.85 14.00 -4.66
C THR A 36 7.39 12.99 -3.62
N PRO A 37 7.88 11.74 -3.63
CA PRO A 37 7.60 10.79 -2.57
C PRO A 37 7.94 11.35 -1.20
N THR A 38 7.12 11.05 -0.19
CA THR A 38 7.42 11.42 1.18
C THR A 38 8.44 10.45 1.81
N THR A 39 9.26 10.98 2.71
CA THR A 39 10.24 10.26 3.53
C THR A 39 9.86 10.27 5.01
N ASP A 40 8.56 10.39 5.31
CA ASP A 40 8.01 10.37 6.68
C ASP A 40 7.89 8.94 7.25
N GLY A 41 8.52 7.95 6.62
CA GLY A 41 8.56 6.58 7.14
C GLY A 41 9.49 6.44 8.36
N PRO A 42 9.48 5.25 8.99
CA PRO A 42 10.44 4.91 10.05
C PRO A 42 11.87 5.21 9.61
N ASP A 43 12.68 5.77 10.51
CA ASP A 43 14.08 6.14 10.25
C ASP A 43 14.31 7.06 9.03
N GLY A 44 13.28 7.79 8.59
CA GLY A 44 13.35 8.68 7.42
C GLY A 44 13.25 7.94 6.08
N GLU A 45 12.77 6.70 6.09
CA GLU A 45 12.59 5.92 4.87
C GLU A 45 11.46 6.46 3.99
N LYS A 46 11.60 6.21 2.68
CA LYS A 46 10.57 6.55 1.70
C LYS A 46 9.33 5.70 1.93
N VAL A 47 8.19 6.38 2.09
CA VAL A 47 6.89 5.70 2.16
C VAL A 47 6.50 5.19 0.77
N GLY A 48 6.24 3.89 0.67
CA GLY A 48 5.80 3.27 -0.56
C GLY A 48 5.31 1.85 -0.35
N SER A 49 4.52 1.35 -1.31
CA SER A 49 3.92 0.03 -1.18
C SER A 49 4.96 -1.07 -0.94
N THR A 50 6.09 -1.05 -1.64
CA THR A 50 7.15 -2.06 -1.43
C THR A 50 7.68 -2.09 0.01
N ALA A 51 7.92 -0.95 0.64
CA ALA A 51 8.38 -0.89 2.03
C ALA A 51 7.30 -1.40 3.00
N ILE A 52 6.05 -0.96 2.81
CA ILE A 52 4.90 -1.42 3.62
C ILE A 52 4.75 -2.94 3.52
N ARG A 53 4.90 -3.48 2.32
CA ARG A 53 4.83 -4.92 2.07
C ARG A 53 5.89 -5.71 2.82
N THR A 54 7.13 -5.26 2.71
CA THR A 54 8.26 -5.86 3.42
C THR A 54 8.01 -5.86 4.92
N ALA A 55 7.62 -4.72 5.50
CA ALA A 55 7.32 -4.61 6.93
C ALA A 55 6.22 -5.61 7.38
N ILE A 56 5.13 -5.73 6.62
CA ILE A 56 4.07 -6.71 6.92
C ILE A 56 4.61 -8.15 6.85
N SER A 57 5.39 -8.48 5.81
CA SER A 57 5.95 -9.83 5.64
C SER A 57 6.95 -10.22 6.73
N GLU A 58 7.66 -9.25 7.29
CA GLU A 58 8.62 -9.43 8.39
C GLU A 58 7.97 -9.43 9.78
N GLY A 59 6.65 -9.18 9.84
CA GLY A 59 5.90 -9.08 11.09
C GLY A 59 6.03 -7.72 11.80
N ASP A 60 6.71 -6.74 11.18
CA ASP A 60 6.82 -5.37 11.70
C ASP A 60 5.57 -4.54 11.36
N VAL A 61 4.46 -4.90 12.02
CA VAL A 61 3.17 -4.23 11.86
C VAL A 61 3.16 -2.78 12.38
N ARG A 62 4.15 -2.39 13.19
CA ARG A 62 4.27 -1.02 13.71
C ARG A 62 4.79 -0.09 12.63
N SER A 63 5.91 -0.44 12.01
CA SER A 63 6.47 0.32 10.88
C SER A 63 5.49 0.42 9.72
N ALA A 64 4.77 -0.68 9.43
CA ALA A 64 3.69 -0.66 8.45
C ALA A 64 2.57 0.35 8.81
N ALA A 65 2.16 0.40 10.08
CA ALA A 65 1.10 1.31 10.52
C ALA A 65 1.51 2.78 10.48
N GLU A 66 2.78 3.09 10.80
CA GLU A 66 3.34 4.43 10.70
C GLU A 66 3.32 4.93 9.24
N MET A 67 3.80 4.11 8.31
CA MET A 67 3.76 4.43 6.88
C MET A 67 2.34 4.56 6.31
N LEU A 68 1.40 3.74 6.80
CA LEU A 68 -0.01 3.77 6.37
C LEU A 68 -0.82 4.91 7.02
N GLY A 69 -0.32 5.50 8.11
CA GLY A 69 -1.07 6.41 8.99
C GLY A 69 -2.23 5.73 9.75
N ARG A 70 -2.30 4.40 9.73
CA ARG A 70 -3.31 3.57 10.40
C ARG A 70 -2.83 2.12 10.51
N PRO A 71 -3.37 1.32 11.46
CA PRO A 71 -3.11 -0.11 11.49
C PRO A 71 -3.46 -0.78 10.15
N TRP A 72 -2.65 -1.75 9.73
CA TRP A 72 -3.01 -2.65 8.64
C TRP A 72 -4.19 -3.53 9.07
N VAL A 73 -5.15 -3.71 8.17
CA VAL A 73 -6.39 -4.44 8.43
C VAL A 73 -6.70 -5.39 7.30
N VAL A 74 -7.35 -6.50 7.64
CA VAL A 74 -7.88 -7.48 6.71
C VAL A 74 -9.37 -7.65 6.98
N GLU A 75 -10.12 -7.95 5.92
CA GLU A 75 -11.54 -8.26 5.98
C GLU A 75 -11.77 -9.65 5.38
N GLY A 76 -12.64 -10.44 6.01
CA GLY A 76 -12.94 -11.78 5.55
C GLY A 76 -14.14 -12.38 6.26
N GLU A 77 -14.74 -13.39 5.64
CA GLU A 77 -15.86 -14.13 6.22
C GLU A 77 -15.40 -14.94 7.44
N VAL A 78 -16.20 -14.91 8.52
CA VAL A 78 -15.98 -15.78 9.68
C VAL A 78 -16.40 -17.19 9.32
N ILE A 79 -15.43 -18.09 9.30
CA ILE A 79 -15.64 -19.49 8.96
C ILE A 79 -15.59 -20.38 10.21
N THR A 80 -16.12 -21.59 10.08
CA THR A 80 -16.01 -22.61 11.12
C THR A 80 -14.59 -23.15 11.19
N GLY A 81 -13.86 -22.84 12.27
CA GLY A 81 -12.53 -23.41 12.56
C GLY A 81 -12.57 -24.56 13.56
N GLN A 82 -11.43 -24.82 14.22
CA GLN A 82 -11.25 -25.94 15.18
C GLN A 82 -11.99 -25.75 16.52
N LYS A 83 -12.63 -24.60 16.76
CA LYS A 83 -13.39 -24.28 17.99
C LYS A 83 -12.59 -24.39 19.30
N LEU A 84 -11.25 -24.32 19.24
CA LEU A 84 -10.35 -24.38 20.42
C LEU A 84 -10.62 -23.29 21.46
N GLY A 85 -11.16 -22.13 21.06
CA GLY A 85 -11.57 -21.09 22.01
C GLY A 85 -12.47 -21.61 23.15
N ARG A 86 -13.30 -22.63 22.87
CA ARG A 86 -14.17 -23.27 23.87
C ARG A 86 -13.40 -24.03 24.96
N THR A 87 -12.20 -24.51 24.67
CA THR A 87 -11.38 -25.25 25.64
C THR A 87 -10.60 -24.32 26.57
N ILE A 88 -10.37 -23.07 26.16
CA ILE A 88 -9.68 -22.03 26.95
C ILE A 88 -10.62 -20.95 27.50
N GLY A 89 -11.93 -21.05 27.24
CA GLY A 89 -12.95 -20.13 27.77
C GLY A 89 -13.10 -18.81 27.02
N PHE A 90 -12.50 -18.65 25.84
CA PHE A 90 -12.55 -17.40 25.06
C PHE A 90 -13.16 -17.61 23.68
N PRO A 91 -14.13 -16.78 23.24
CA PRO A 91 -14.65 -16.84 21.88
C PRO A 91 -13.56 -16.52 20.86
N THR A 92 -13.59 -17.18 19.70
CA THR A 92 -12.62 -17.00 18.61
C THR A 92 -13.35 -16.84 17.29
N ALA A 93 -12.82 -15.98 16.41
CA ALA A 93 -13.21 -15.87 15.01
C ALA A 93 -12.10 -16.50 14.15
N ASN A 94 -12.47 -17.35 13.20
CA ASN A 94 -11.53 -17.96 12.28
C ASN A 94 -11.83 -17.40 10.88
N MET A 95 -10.80 -17.09 10.11
CA MET A 95 -10.91 -16.57 8.74
C MET A 95 -9.79 -17.15 7.88
N THR A 96 -10.01 -17.21 6.57
CA THR A 96 -8.96 -17.49 5.58
C THR A 96 -8.54 -16.18 4.92
N LEU A 97 -7.25 -16.00 4.67
CA LEU A 97 -6.74 -14.82 3.97
C LEU A 97 -6.61 -15.06 2.46
N GLY A 98 -6.88 -16.27 1.95
CA GLY A 98 -6.77 -16.58 0.52
C GLY A 98 -5.38 -16.23 -0.05
N GLU A 99 -5.34 -15.64 -1.24
CA GLU A 99 -4.10 -15.14 -1.87
C GLU A 99 -3.59 -13.80 -1.30
N LEU A 100 -4.29 -13.21 -0.31
CA LEU A 100 -3.90 -11.96 0.36
C LEU A 100 -2.67 -12.10 1.28
N VAL A 101 -1.86 -13.13 1.04
CA VAL A 101 -0.61 -13.43 1.77
C VAL A 101 0.61 -12.83 1.06
N GLU A 102 0.44 -12.29 -0.13
CA GLU A 102 1.41 -11.33 -0.66
C GLU A 102 0.95 -9.95 -0.20
N PRO A 103 1.64 -9.32 0.78
CA PRO A 103 1.57 -7.88 0.88
C PRO A 103 1.81 -7.29 -0.51
#